data_AF-A0A9E3QBD2-F1
#
_entry.id   AF-A0A9E3QBD2-F1
#
_cell.length_a   1.000
_cell.length_b   1.000
_cell.length_c   1.000
_cell.angle_alpha   90.00
_cell.angle_beta   90.00
_cell.angle_gamma   90.00
#
_symmetry.space_group_name_H-M   'P 1'
#
loop_
_entity.id
_entity.type
_entity.pdbx_description
1 polymer ?
#
loop_
_entity_poly.entity_id
_entity_poly.type
_entity_poly.pdbx_seq_one_letter_code
_entity_poly.pdbx_strand_id
1 'polypeptide(L)' 'MLDIRFIRENADLVQRKSEEKGYKVDINHLLELDNQVRELSPRVEELRRQRRELEAQRRANPKRPSHKRRTWPAIGRARL' A
#
# COMPACT_ATOMS: atom_id res chain seq x y z
N MET A 1 1.16 -9.48 -20.36
CA MET A 1 0.58 -9.44 -19.00
C MET A 1 -0.87 -9.90 -19.13
N LEU A 2 -1.27 -10.98 -18.45
CA LEU A 2 -2.67 -11.43 -18.44
C LEU A 2 -3.44 -10.63 -17.39
N ASP A 3 -4.71 -10.34 -17.63
CA ASP A 3 -5.58 -9.70 -16.64
C ASP A 3 -5.90 -10.72 -15.53
N ILE A 4 -5.77 -10.29 -14.27
CA ILE A 4 -6.09 -11.11 -13.10
C ILE A 4 -7.57 -11.53 -13.10
N ARG A 5 -8.48 -10.74 -13.70
CA ARG A 5 -9.88 -11.11 -13.88
C ARG A 5 -10.02 -12.32 -14.79
N PHE A 6 -9.31 -12.29 -15.91
CA PHE A 6 -9.30 -13.39 -16.88
C PHE A 6 -8.73 -14.68 -16.25
N ILE A 7 -7.68 -14.57 -15.43
CA ILE A 7 -7.09 -15.71 -14.72
C ILE A 7 -8.08 -16.30 -13.71
N ARG A 8 -8.88 -15.48 -13.01
CA ARG A 8 -9.92 -15.98 -12.09
C ARG A 8 -11.05 -16.71 -12.81
N GLU A 9 -11.52 -16.16 -13.92
CA GLU A 9 -12.65 -16.73 -14.67
C GLU A 9 -12.26 -17.99 -15.44
N ASN A 10 -10.99 -18.11 -15.84
CA ASN A 10 -10.51 -19.18 -16.73
C ASN A 10 -9.23 -19.85 -16.19
N ALA A 11 -9.16 -20.13 -14.89
CA ALA A 11 -7.99 -20.69 -14.22
C ALA A 11 -7.48 -21.98 -14.91
N ASP A 12 -8.38 -22.93 -15.19
CA ASP A 12 -8.05 -24.21 -15.83
C ASP A 12 -7.47 -24.05 -17.24
N LEU A 13 -8.02 -23.11 -18.02
CA LEU A 13 -7.56 -22.83 -19.38
C LEU A 13 -6.18 -22.18 -19.37
N VAL A 14 -5.93 -21.28 -18.41
CA VAL A 14 -4.61 -20.65 -18.25
C VAL A 14 -3.59 -21.67 -17.76
N GLN A 15 -3.98 -22.63 -16.90
CA GLN A 15 -3.10 -23.70 -16.41
C GLN A 15 -2.64 -24.56 -17.58
N ARG A 16 -3.61 -25.10 -18.35
CA ARG A 16 -3.33 -25.95 -19.52
C ARG A 16 -2.46 -25.24 -20.54
N LYS A 17 -2.78 -23.98 -20.90
CA LYS A 17 -1.98 -23.22 -21.87
C LYS A 17 -0.59 -22.86 -21.35
N SER A 18 -0.41 -22.72 -20.03
CA SER A 18 0.92 -22.52 -19.44
C SER A 18 1.75 -23.79 -19.52
N GLU A 19 1.15 -24.94 -19.21
CA GLU A 19 1.77 -26.26 -19.31
C GLU A 19 2.14 -26.64 -20.74
N GLU A 20 1.23 -26.41 -21.70
CA GLU A 20 1.48 -26.60 -23.15
C GLU A 20 2.67 -25.77 -23.66
N LYS A 21 2.89 -24.61 -23.05
CA LYS A 21 4.02 -23.72 -23.36
C LYS A 21 5.28 -24.04 -22.55
N GLY A 22 5.25 -25.06 -21.69
CA GLY A 22 6.37 -25.48 -20.86
C GLY A 22 6.59 -24.63 -19.60
N TYR A 23 5.64 -23.77 -19.23
CA TYR A 23 5.71 -22.97 -18.02
C TYR A 23 4.98 -23.68 -16.88
N LYS A 24 5.73 -24.10 -15.84
CA LYS A 24 5.14 -24.51 -14.57
C LYS A 24 4.69 -23.28 -13.80
N VAL A 25 3.41 -22.95 -13.91
CA VAL A 25 2.75 -21.90 -13.12
C VAL A 25 1.77 -22.58 -12.19
N ASP A 26 1.79 -22.22 -10.91
CA ASP A 26 0.78 -22.64 -9.95
C ASP A 26 -0.29 -21.56 -9.82
N ILE A 27 -1.38 -21.74 -10.57
CA ILE A 27 -2.49 -20.77 -10.59
C ILE A 27 -3.28 -20.81 -9.28
N ASN A 28 -3.32 -21.93 -8.57
CA ASN A 28 -4.01 -22.02 -7.28
C ASN A 28 -3.33 -21.10 -6.26
N HIS A 29 -2.00 -21.20 -6.15
CA HIS A 29 -1.24 -20.32 -5.27
C HIS A 29 -1.38 -18.83 -5.65
N LEU A 30 -1.45 -18.51 -6.96
CA LEU A 30 -1.72 -17.14 -7.42
C LEU A 30 -3.09 -16.63 -6.96
N LEU A 31 -4.12 -17.47 -7.06
CA LEU A 31 -5.49 -17.12 -6.65
C LEU A 31 -5.60 -16.96 -5.13
N GLU A 32 -4.91 -17.78 -4.36
CA GLU A 32 -4.82 -17.63 -2.90
C GLU A 32 -4.23 -16.27 -2.50
N LEU A 33 -3.13 -15.87 -3.14
CA LEU A 33 -2.51 -14.56 -2.91
C LEU A 33 -3.45 -13.41 -3.31
N ASP A 34 -4.14 -13.52 -4.45
CA ASP A 34 -5.12 -12.50 -4.86
C ASP A 34 -6.27 -12.38 -3.86
N ASN A 35 -6.74 -13.49 -3.29
CA ASN A 35 -7.75 -13.48 -2.23
C ASN A 35 -7.23 -12.76 -0.97
N GLN A 36 -6.01 -13.05 -0.53
CA GLN A 36 -5.40 -12.36 0.62
C GLN A 36 -5.29 -10.85 0.37
N VAL A 37 -4.89 -10.43 -0.84
CA VAL A 37 -4.83 -9.01 -1.21
C VAL A 37 -6.22 -8.37 -1.12
N ARG A 38 -7.24 -9.03 -1.65
CA ARG A 38 -8.63 -8.54 -1.60
C ARG A 38 -9.18 -8.43 -0.18
N GLU A 39 -8.82 -9.34 0.71
CA GLU A 39 -9.23 -9.30 2.11
C GLU A 39 -8.51 -8.21 2.92
N LEU A 40 -7.22 -8.00 2.66
CA LEU A 40 -6.41 -7.04 3.40
C LEU A 40 -6.58 -5.60 2.90
N SER A 41 -6.86 -5.39 1.62
CA SER A 41 -7.06 -4.08 1.01
C SER A 41 -8.08 -3.19 1.76
N PRO A 42 -9.31 -3.64 2.05
CA PRO A 42 -10.29 -2.81 2.76
C PRO A 42 -9.84 -2.47 4.19
N ARG A 43 -9.13 -3.38 4.86
CA ARG A 43 -8.57 -3.12 6.20
C ARG A 43 -7.52 -2.02 6.17
N VAL A 44 -6.64 -2.03 5.16
CA VAL A 44 -5.63 -1.00 4.98
C VAL A 44 -6.27 0.35 4.64
N GLU A 45 -7.29 0.37 3.79
CA GLU A 45 -8.02 1.59 3.46
C GLU A 45 -8.74 2.19 4.66
N GLU A 46 -9.36 1.35 5.49
CA GLU A 46 -10.00 1.76 6.73
C GLU A 46 -8.98 2.36 7.71
N LEU A 47 -7.83 1.71 7.92
CA LEU A 47 -6.77 2.24 8.77
C LEU A 47 -6.23 3.59 8.25
N ARG A 48 -6.11 3.74 6.92
CA ARG A 48 -5.73 5.01 6.31
C ARG A 48 -6.80 6.08 6.52
N ARG A 49 -8.08 5.72 6.46
CA ARG A 49 -9.21 6.63 6.75
C ARG A 49 -9.17 7.09 8.21
N GLN A 50 -9.08 6.16 9.15
CA GLN A 50 -8.99 6.46 10.59
C GLN A 50 -7.81 7.36 10.91
N ARG A 51 -6.63 7.08 10.33
CA ARG A 51 -5.45 7.95 10.50
C ARG A 51 -5.71 9.39 10.03
N ARG A 52 -6.32 9.55 8.86
CA ARG A 52 -6.64 10.89 8.32
C ARG A 52 -7.65 11.62 9.20
N GLU A 53 -8.65 10.93 9.71
CA GLU A 53 -9.65 11.50 10.63
C GLU A 53 -9.02 11.97 11.93
N LEU A 54 -8.14 11.15 12.54
CA LEU A 54 -7.39 11.53 13.73
C LEU A 54 -6.46 12.72 13.48
N GLU A 55 -5.78 12.77 12.34
CA GLU A 55 -4.95 13.92 11.94
C GLU A 55 -5.80 15.19 11.74
N ALA A 56 -6.99 15.07 11.13
CA ALA A 56 -7.92 16.18 10.95
C ALA A 56 -8.47 16.70 12.29
N GLN A 57 -8.87 15.81 13.20
CA GLN A 57 -9.30 16.16 14.56
C GLN A 57 -8.21 16.87 15.35
N ARG A 58 -6.95 16.39 15.24
CA ARG A 58 -5.79 17.05 15.87
C ARG A 58 -5.52 18.45 15.32
N ARG A 59 -5.78 18.69 14.02
CA ARG A 59 -5.67 20.04 13.42
C ARG A 59 -6.82 20.95 13.85
N ALA A 60 -8.02 20.41 14.00
CA ALA A 60 -9.21 21.17 14.38
C ALA A 60 -9.23 21.60 15.85
N ASN A 61 -8.54 20.89 16.75
CA ASN A 61 -8.45 21.25 18.16
C ASN A 61 -7.01 21.68 18.54
N PRO A 62 -6.64 22.97 18.42
CA PRO A 62 -5.29 23.45 18.64
C PRO A 62 -5.00 23.62 20.14
N LYS A 63 -5.21 22.58 20.96
CA LYS A 63 -4.75 22.56 22.35
C LYS A 63 -3.37 21.93 22.44
N ARG A 64 -2.37 22.61 21.87
CA ARG A 64 -0.97 22.41 22.23
C ARG A 64 -0.17 23.67 21.87
N PRO A 65 0.59 24.27 22.80
CA PRO A 65 1.40 25.42 22.49
C PRO A 65 2.40 25.02 21.41
N SER A 66 2.44 25.75 20.30
CA SER A 66 3.49 25.61 19.31
C SER A 66 4.81 25.91 20.01
N HIS A 67 5.54 24.86 20.40
CA HIS A 67 6.93 25.02 20.81
C HIS A 67 7.64 25.56 19.58
N LYS A 68 7.86 26.88 19.57
CA LYS A 68 8.62 27.56 18.52
C LYS A 68 9.89 26.73 18.35
N ARG A 69 10.07 26.15 17.16
CA ARG A 69 11.32 25.46 16.82
C ARG A 69 12.42 26.48 17.13
N ARG A 70 13.24 26.20 18.16
CA ARG A 70 14.44 26.98 18.44
C ARG A 70 15.28 26.88 17.18
N THR A 71 15.22 27.91 16.35
CA THR A 71 16.13 28.05 15.22
C THR A 71 17.52 28.12 15.82
N TRP A 72 18.37 27.18 15.44
CA TRP A 72 19.77 27.18 15.84
C TRP A 72 20.40 28.50 15.36
N PRO A 73 21.16 29.23 16.20
CA PRO A 73 21.85 30.41 15.74
C PRO A 73 22.87 29.99 14.69
N ALA A 74 22.94 30.75 13.59
CA ALA A 74 23.85 30.54 12.49
C ALA A 74 25.30 30.45 13.00
N ILE A 75 25.83 29.21 13.09
CA ILE A 75 27.25 28.99 13.35
C ILE A 75 27.99 29.38 12.07
N GLY A 76 28.58 30.58 12.10
CA GLY A 76 29.81 30.95 11.41
C GLY A 76 29.91 30.63 9.93
N ARG A 77 29.43 31.53 9.06
CA ARG A 77 30.15 31.77 7.79
C ARG A 77 31.43 32.53 8.13
N ALA A 78 32.46 31.79 8.48
CA ALA A 78 33.82 32.32 8.58
C ALA A 78 34.21 32.85 7.19
N ARG A 79 34.54 34.13 7.18
CA ARG A 79 35.18 34.85 6.08
C ARG A 79 36.58 34.26 5.88
N LEU A 80 36.82 33.66 4.72
CA LEU A 80 38.12 33.57 4.05
C LEU A 80 37.89 33.93 2.59
#